data_AF-A0A328IKX5-F1
#
_entry.id   AF-A0A328IKX5-F1
#
_cell.length_a   1.000
_cell.length_b   1.000
_cell.length_c   1.000
_cell.angle_alpha   90.00
_cell.angle_beta   90.00
_cell.angle_gamma   90.00
#
_symmetry.space_group_name_H-M   'P 1'
#
loop_
_entity.id
_entity.type
_entity.pdbx_description
1 polymer ?
#
loop_
_entity_poly.entity_id
_entity_poly.type
_entity_poly.pdbx_seq_one_letter_code
_entity_poly.pdbx_strand_id
1 'polypeptide(L)' 'MKITYIRIKKHKERQGRFFNKLFKGIASITFNNSFVVHNIKILENEKGIFIGMPSVKKKFRQEETINIEHIP' A
#
# COMPACT_ATOMS: atom_id res chain seq x y z
N MET A 1 3.26 0.24 22.04
CA MET A 1 3.98 0.72 20.83
C MET A 1 3.65 2.20 20.65
N LYS A 2 4.65 3.08 20.47
CA LYS A 2 4.47 4.53 20.32
C LYS A 2 4.86 4.98 18.92
N ILE A 3 4.11 5.91 18.33
CA ILE A 3 4.53 6.62 17.12
C ILE A 3 5.52 7.69 17.56
N THR A 4 6.71 7.62 17.01
CA THR A 4 7.85 8.46 17.42
C THR A 4 8.18 9.51 16.38
N TYR A 5 7.86 9.25 15.11
CA TYR A 5 8.10 10.20 14.05
C TYR A 5 7.25 9.89 12.82
N ILE A 6 6.83 10.94 12.09
CA ILE A 6 5.97 10.85 10.93
C ILE A 6 6.55 11.72 9.80
N ARG A 7 6.71 11.13 8.61
CA ARG A 7 7.00 11.87 7.36
C ARG A 7 5.81 11.78 6.43
N ILE A 8 5.39 12.92 5.87
CA ILE A 8 4.26 12.99 4.94
C ILE A 8 4.73 13.59 3.62
N LYS A 9 4.34 12.96 2.52
CA LYS A 9 4.48 13.47 1.16
C LYS A 9 3.09 13.65 0.56
N LYS A 10 2.63 14.91 0.48
CA LYS A 10 1.37 15.27 -0.17
C LYS A 10 1.45 14.97 -1.66
N HIS A 11 0.40 14.38 -2.22
CA HIS A 11 0.28 14.17 -3.65
C HIS A 11 -0.11 15.50 -4.31
N LYS A 12 0.65 15.93 -5.32
CA LYS A 12 0.24 17.03 -6.19
C LYS A 12 -0.69 16.43 -7.24
N GLU A 13 -1.94 16.87 -7.24
CA GLU A 13 -2.94 16.43 -8.21
C GLU A 13 -2.43 16.74 -9.64
N ARG A 14 -2.08 15.69 -10.38
CA ARG A 14 -1.81 15.78 -11.82
C ARG A 14 -3.07 15.33 -12.54
N GLN A 15 -3.71 16.23 -13.26
CA GLN A 15 -4.79 15.89 -14.18
C GLN A 15 -4.22 14.92 -15.23
N GLY A 16 -4.59 13.65 -15.14
CA GLY A 16 -4.06 12.63 -16.03
C GLY A 16 -4.19 11.21 -15.47
N ARG A 17 -5.38 10.64 -15.66
CA ARG A 17 -5.74 9.21 -15.54
C ARG A 17 -5.46 8.51 -14.19
N PHE A 18 -6.56 8.13 -13.54
CA PHE A 18 -6.71 6.97 -12.65
C PHE A 18 -5.88 6.90 -11.36
N PHE A 19 -5.29 8.00 -10.87
CA PHE A 19 -4.97 8.03 -9.44
C PHE A 19 -6.29 8.15 -8.68
N ASN A 20 -6.62 7.12 -7.91
CA ASN A 20 -7.84 6.99 -7.12
C ASN A 20 -8.23 8.36 -6.51
N LYS A 21 -9.44 8.87 -6.80
CA LYS A 21 -9.95 10.18 -6.33
C LYS A 21 -9.72 10.38 -4.82
N LEU A 22 -9.67 9.27 -4.08
CA LEU A 22 -9.46 9.25 -2.65
C LEU A 22 -8.02 9.53 -2.23
N PHE A 23 -7.01 9.45 -3.10
CA PHE A 23 -5.61 9.52 -2.71
C PHE A 23 -5.12 10.96 -2.48
N LYS A 24 -4.61 11.23 -1.27
CA LYS A 24 -4.10 12.56 -0.88
C LYS A 24 -2.60 12.59 -0.64
N GLY A 25 -1.96 11.45 -0.36
CA GLY A 25 -0.53 11.37 -0.17
C GLY A 25 -0.05 10.05 0.41
N ILE A 26 1.25 9.98 0.67
CA ILE A 26 1.89 8.86 1.34
C ILE A 26 2.55 9.35 2.63
N ALA A 27 2.49 8.52 3.67
CA ALA A 27 3.21 8.69 4.91
C ALA A 27 4.24 7.58 5.11
N SER A 28 5.22 7.86 5.97
CA SER A 28 6.06 6.86 6.62
C SER A 28 6.04 7.13 8.12
N ILE A 29 5.85 6.09 8.91
CA ILE A 29 5.70 6.19 10.37
C ILE A 29 6.82 5.38 11.03
N THR A 30 7.51 5.99 11.99
CA THR A 30 8.51 5.34 12.84
C THR A 30 7.89 5.01 14.19
N PHE A 31 7.97 3.75 14.60
CA PHE A 31 7.53 3.24 15.88
C PHE A 31 8.72 3.02 16.80
N ASN A 32 8.60 3.47 18.06
CA ASN A 32 9.61 3.31 19.12
C ASN A 32 11.05 3.68 18.70
N ASN A 33 11.23 4.62 17.77
CA ASN A 33 12.52 5.00 17.19
C ASN A 33 13.32 3.84 16.55
N SER A 34 12.71 2.67 16.33
CA SER A 34 13.42 1.45 15.94
C SER A 34 12.87 0.80 14.67
N PHE A 35 11.61 1.05 14.33
CA PHE A 35 10.95 0.38 13.22
C PHE A 35 10.18 1.37 12.35
N VAL A 36 10.43 1.36 11.04
CA VAL A 36 9.77 2.28 10.09
C VAL A 36 8.87 1.50 9.15
N VAL A 37 7.62 1.96 9.04
CA VAL A 37 6.68 1.49 8.03
C VAL A 37 6.56 2.55 6.94
N HIS A 38 6.95 2.17 5.72
CA HIS A 38 6.84 2.99 4.52
C HIS A 38 5.55 2.72 3.75
N ASN A 39 5.23 3.61 2.81
CA ASN A 39 4.13 3.46 1.85
C ASN A 39 2.73 3.35 2.49
N ILE A 40 2.54 4.01 3.63
CA ILE A 40 1.22 4.19 4.23
C ILE A 40 0.45 5.22 3.39
N LYS A 41 -0.76 4.89 2.95
CA LYS A 41 -1.56 5.75 2.06
C LYS A 41 -2.46 6.65 2.91
N ILE A 42 -2.47 7.95 2.62
CA ILE A 42 -3.44 8.91 3.16
C ILE A 42 -4.55 9.07 2.13
N LEU A 43 -5.75 8.69 2.52
CA LEU A 43 -6.92 8.68 1.67
C LEU A 43 -8.02 9.59 2.26
N GLU A 44 -8.91 10.11 1.43
CA GLU A 44 -10.02 10.97 1.85
C GLU A 44 -11.24 10.64 1.00
N ASN A 45 -12.36 10.33 1.66
CA ASN A 45 -13.66 10.15 1.02
C ASN A 45 -14.65 11.19 1.59
N GLU A 46 -15.91 11.06 1.21
CA GLU A 46 -16.99 11.95 1.68
C GLU A 46 -17.20 11.91 3.20
N LYS A 47 -16.79 10.82 3.88
CA LYS A 47 -16.87 10.65 5.33
C LYS A 47 -15.63 11.18 6.06
N GLY A 48 -14.59 11.60 5.33
CA GLY A 48 -13.37 12.18 5.88
C GLY A 48 -12.08 11.45 5.50
N ILE A 49 -11.00 11.81 6.20
CA ILE A 49 -9.64 11.30 5.96
C ILE A 49 -9.43 9.98 6.71
N PHE A 50 -8.82 9.01 6.04
CA PHE A 50 -8.47 7.71 6.59
C PHE A 50 -7.13 7.20 6.06
N ILE A 51 -6.58 6.19 6.74
CA ILE A 51 -5.26 5.64 6.44
C ILE A 51 -5.41 4.25 5.81
N GLY A 52 -4.79 4.05 4.65
CA GLY A 52 -4.61 2.74 4.03
C GLY A 52 -3.25 2.16 4.38
N MET A 53 -3.20 0.95 4.92
CA MET A 53 -1.94 0.26 5.19
C MET A 53 -1.19 -0.10 3.90
N PRO A 54 0.14 -0.29 3.97
CA PRO A 54 0.93 -0.71 2.81
C PRO A 54 0.38 -2.05 2.30
N SER A 55 -0.12 -2.06 1.07
CA SER A 55 -0.64 -3.26 0.42
C SER A 55 0.32 -3.70 -0.67
N VAL A 56 0.98 -4.84 -0.46
CA VAL A 56 1.84 -5.47 -1.47
C VAL A 56 0.99 -6.45 -2.26
N LYS A 57 0.84 -6.20 -3.58
CA LYS A 57 0.21 -7.17 -4.47
C LYS A 57 1.16 -8.36 -4.62
N LYS A 58 0.80 -9.51 -4.04
CA LYS A 58 1.50 -10.77 -4.34
C LYS A 58 1.22 -11.13 -5.80
N LYS A 59 2.26 -11.23 -6.61
CA LYS A 59 2.18 -11.94 -7.89
C LYS A 59 2.29 -13.42 -7.56
N PHE A 60 1.16 -14.10 -7.38
CA PHE A 60 1.19 -15.57 -7.36
C PHE A 60 1.58 -16.00 -8.78
N ARG A 61 2.73 -16.65 -8.92
CA ARG A 61 3.05 -17.40 -10.13
C ARG A 61 2.12 -18.61 -10.08
N GLN A 62 1.23 -18.74 -11.05
CA GLN A 62 0.46 -19.98 -11.22
C GLN A 62 1.50 -21.06 -11.50
N GLU A 63 1.69 -21.98 -10.55
CA GLU A 63 2.39 -23.23 -10.85
C GLU A 63 1.44 -24.01 -11.76
N GLU A 64 1.84 -24.23 -13.00
CA GLU A 64 1.14 -25.16 -13.88
C GLU A 64 1.18 -26.53 -13.21
N THR A 65 0.03 -27.04 -12.81
CA THR A 65 -0.10 -28.42 -12.34
C THR A 65 0.29 -29.32 -13.51
N ILE A 66 1.46 -29.95 -13.42
CA ILE A 66 1.85 -30.99 -14.36
C ILE A 66 0.90 -32.17 -14.09
N ASN A 67 -0.08 -32.39 -14.96
CA ASN A 67 -0.94 -33.56 -14.88
C ASN A 67 -0.07 -34.79 -15.17
N ILE A 68 0.23 -35.58 -14.13
CA ILE A 68 0.84 -36.90 -14.29
C ILE A 68 -0.30 -37.87 -14.62
N GLU A 69 -0.89 -37.74 -15.81
CA GLU A 69 -1.65 -38.83 -16.41
C GLU A 69 -0.73 -39.54 -17.40
N HIS A 70 -0.51 -40.83 -17.16
CA HIS A 70 0.28 -41.78 -17.96
C HIS A 70 1.77 -41.83 -17.63
N ILE A 71 2.07 -42.65 -16.62
CA ILE A 71 3.28 -43.47 -16.64
C ILE A 71 2.80 -44.92 -16.87
N PRO A 72 3.23 -45.61 -17.93
CA PRO A 72 2.89 -47.01 -18.18
C PRO A 72 3.42 -47.95 -17.08
#